data_AF-A0A0E3L9T1-F1
#
_entry.id   AF-A0A0E3L9T1-F1
#
_cell.length_a   1.000
_cell.length_b   1.000
_cell.length_c   1.000
_cell.angle_alpha   90.00
_cell.angle_beta   90.00
_cell.angle_gamma   90.00
#
_symmetry.space_group_name_H-M   'P 1'
#
loop_
_entity.id
_entity.type
_entity.pdbx_description
1 polymer ?
#
loop_
_entity_poly.entity_id
_entity_poly.type
_entity_poly.pdbx_seq_one_letter_code
_entity_poly.pdbx_strand_id
1 'polypeptide(L)'
;MALLTPEDLENINRQLQEADSTVRRVTGLDIKGVCKDFYGMTPCCEKVGIVPVTSGNGIIGNFSGSLHVITEYFGFDSFVTAMPDVSGYYEAVRNGARIILMADDNTFLAHNLKNGKIANNQPCTGRIYAEIASRYLKADSKDVLVVGLGKVGFPGAAHLVNKGFRVYGYDSDKALLEKTVSDLGITLFEPENPRKFSIIFEATPCADTVPEFVISENCVISTPGIPCAISRELQEKYGVELVMEPLGIGTASMLYSVL
;
A
#
# COMPACT_ATOMS: atom_id res chain seq x y z
N MET A 1 -14.93 6.19 5.39
CA MET A 1 -13.50 6.49 5.67
C MET A 1 -13.05 5.48 6.71
N ALA A 2 -11.95 4.77 6.47
CA ALA A 2 -11.40 3.77 7.37
C ALA A 2 -10.01 4.24 7.81
N LEU A 3 -9.76 4.29 9.11
CA LEU A 3 -8.48 4.64 9.72
C LEU A 3 -7.93 3.41 10.43
N LEU A 4 -6.61 3.36 10.59
CA LEU A 4 -5.95 2.30 11.37
C LEU A 4 -6.35 2.38 12.84
N THR A 5 -6.36 1.23 13.50
CA THR A 5 -6.46 1.13 14.96
C THR A 5 -5.10 0.77 15.57
N PRO A 6 -4.90 0.97 16.88
CA PRO A 6 -3.67 0.53 17.55
C PRO A 6 -3.39 -0.97 17.41
N GLU A 7 -4.45 -1.79 17.34
CA GLU A 7 -4.40 -3.25 17.19
C GLU A 7 -3.85 -3.66 15.82
N ASP A 8 -4.20 -2.92 14.75
CA ASP A 8 -3.64 -3.15 13.41
C ASP A 8 -2.12 -3.03 13.41
N LEU A 9 -1.56 -2.23 14.34
CA LEU A 9 -0.14 -1.88 14.40
C LEU A 9 0.67 -2.68 15.43
N GLU A 10 0.05 -3.64 16.13
CA GLU A 10 0.76 -4.48 17.08
C GLU A 10 1.84 -5.32 16.40
N ASN A 11 3.04 -5.36 16.99
CA ASN A 11 4.18 -6.11 16.45
C ASN A 11 4.52 -5.78 14.98
N ILE A 12 4.42 -4.50 14.59
CA ILE A 12 4.65 -4.04 13.20
C ILE A 12 5.95 -4.56 12.57
N ASN A 13 7.03 -4.71 13.35
CA ASN A 13 8.29 -5.26 12.84
C ASN A 13 8.11 -6.70 12.32
N ARG A 14 7.37 -7.53 13.06
CA ARG A 14 7.07 -8.91 12.65
C ARG A 14 6.17 -8.93 11.42
N GLN A 15 5.11 -8.12 11.41
CA GLN A 15 4.21 -8.01 10.25
C GLN A 15 4.99 -7.60 9.00
N LEU A 16 5.90 -6.63 9.12
CA LEU A 16 6.73 -6.17 8.01
C LEU A 16 7.73 -7.23 7.53
N GLN A 17 8.34 -8.01 8.43
CA GLN A 17 9.22 -9.12 8.06
C GLN A 17 8.49 -10.26 7.33
N GLU A 18 7.28 -10.59 7.79
CA GLU A 18 6.42 -11.60 7.15
C GLU A 18 5.99 -11.12 5.75
N ALA A 19 5.59 -9.85 5.64
CA ALA A 19 5.25 -9.23 4.36
C ALA A 19 6.44 -9.19 3.40
N ASP A 20 7.62 -8.77 3.86
CA ASP A 20 8.85 -8.72 3.05
C ASP A 20 9.25 -10.11 2.51
N SER A 21 9.09 -11.13 3.35
CA SER A 21 9.32 -12.53 2.98
C SER A 21 8.33 -12.99 1.89
N THR A 22 7.06 -12.60 1.99
CA THR A 22 6.05 -12.93 0.98
C THR A 22 6.27 -12.17 -0.32
N VAL A 23 6.60 -10.87 -0.27
CA VAL A 23 6.97 -10.08 -1.45
C VAL A 23 8.15 -10.71 -2.17
N ARG A 24 9.15 -11.22 -1.43
CA ARG A 24 10.28 -11.97 -2.01
C ARG A 24 9.87 -13.26 -2.69
N ARG A 25 8.95 -14.05 -2.12
CA ARG A 25 8.44 -15.27 -2.78
C ARG A 25 7.64 -14.95 -4.05
N VAL A 26 6.83 -13.89 -4.01
CA VAL A 26 5.96 -13.48 -5.13
C VAL A 26 6.78 -12.89 -6.28
N THR A 27 7.76 -12.03 -5.98
CA THR A 27 8.41 -11.17 -6.98
C THR A 27 9.88 -11.49 -7.25
N GLY A 28 10.52 -12.27 -6.38
CA GLY A 28 11.98 -12.46 -6.37
C GLY A 28 12.77 -11.32 -5.71
N LEU A 29 12.11 -10.24 -5.27
CA LEU A 29 12.70 -9.07 -4.63
C LEU A 29 12.08 -8.83 -3.25
N ASP A 30 12.85 -8.28 -2.32
CA ASP A 30 12.26 -7.68 -1.11
C ASP A 30 11.59 -6.34 -1.42
N ILE A 31 10.86 -5.78 -0.46
CA ILE A 31 10.19 -4.48 -0.57
C ILE A 31 11.18 -3.38 -0.96
N LYS A 32 12.41 -3.42 -0.42
CA LYS A 32 13.49 -2.49 -0.81
C LYS A 32 13.85 -2.63 -2.29
N GLY A 33 14.03 -3.86 -2.76
CA GLY A 33 14.31 -4.18 -4.15
C GLY A 33 13.19 -3.73 -5.08
N VAL A 34 11.94 -3.98 -4.72
CA VAL A 34 10.78 -3.49 -5.50
C VAL A 34 10.76 -1.96 -5.55
N CYS A 35 10.93 -1.28 -4.41
CA CYS A 35 10.94 0.19 -4.39
C CYS A 35 12.13 0.78 -5.17
N LYS A 36 13.32 0.17 -5.06
CA LYS A 36 14.51 0.59 -5.80
C LYS A 36 14.32 0.43 -7.30
N ASP A 37 13.82 -0.72 -7.75
CA ASP A 37 13.54 -0.96 -9.17
C ASP A 37 12.45 -0.05 -9.69
N PHE A 38 11.42 0.23 -8.88
CA PHE A 38 10.27 1.02 -9.30
C PHE A 38 10.57 2.51 -9.38
N TYR A 39 11.28 3.06 -8.40
CA TYR A 39 11.58 4.50 -8.32
C TYR A 39 12.98 4.88 -8.81
N GLY A 40 13.87 3.89 -9.00
CA GLY A 40 15.28 4.13 -9.37
C GLY A 40 16.12 4.74 -8.25
N MET A 41 15.64 4.73 -7.01
CA MET A 41 16.25 5.41 -5.86
C MET A 41 16.72 4.42 -4.80
N THR A 42 17.73 4.82 -4.01
CA THR A 42 18.20 4.05 -2.85
C THR A 42 18.44 5.04 -1.71
N PRO A 43 17.92 4.78 -0.50
CA PRO A 43 18.13 5.67 0.63
C PRO A 43 19.61 5.76 0.99
N CYS A 44 20.03 6.97 1.35
CA CYS A 44 21.39 7.32 1.78
C CYS A 44 21.33 7.91 3.20
N CYS A 45 20.60 7.23 4.09
CA CYS A 45 20.38 7.62 5.48
C CYS A 45 19.77 9.03 5.62
N GLU A 46 18.81 9.38 4.76
CA GLU A 46 18.07 10.63 4.90
C GLU A 46 17.40 10.71 6.26
N LYS A 47 17.48 11.89 6.89
CA LYS A 47 16.89 12.12 8.19
C LYS A 47 15.38 12.35 8.08
N VAL A 48 14.56 11.51 8.71
CA VAL A 48 13.09 11.57 8.67
C VAL A 48 12.54 12.04 10.00
N GLY A 49 11.89 13.20 10.01
CA GLY A 49 11.15 13.71 11.17
C GLY A 49 9.70 13.24 11.13
N ILE A 50 9.30 12.43 12.10
CA ILE A 50 7.94 11.91 12.24
C ILE A 50 7.19 12.81 13.21
N VAL A 51 6.14 13.48 12.72
CA VAL A 51 5.38 14.46 13.50
C VAL A 51 4.01 13.89 13.85
N PRO A 52 3.71 13.63 15.14
CA PRO A 52 2.36 13.29 15.57
C PRO A 52 1.40 14.45 15.30
N VAL A 53 0.14 14.15 14.96
CA VAL A 53 -0.87 15.16 14.60
C VAL A 53 -2.13 14.91 15.41
N THR A 54 -2.73 15.97 15.94
CA THR A 54 -3.91 15.90 16.82
C THR A 54 -5.22 16.28 16.15
N SER A 55 -5.18 16.75 14.90
CA SER A 55 -6.39 17.11 14.15
C SER A 55 -7.31 15.90 13.91
N GLY A 56 -8.62 16.14 13.82
CA GLY A 56 -9.59 15.08 13.50
C GLY A 56 -9.78 14.11 14.66
N ASN A 57 -9.65 12.81 14.40
CA ASN A 57 -9.69 11.76 15.43
C ASN A 57 -8.45 11.73 16.32
N GLY A 58 -7.45 12.56 16.01
CA GLY A 58 -6.27 12.76 16.84
C GLY A 58 -5.23 11.67 16.70
N ILE A 59 -4.39 11.54 17.74
CA ILE A 59 -3.26 10.61 17.71
C ILE A 59 -3.76 9.17 17.83
N ILE A 60 -3.50 8.37 16.79
CA ILE A 60 -3.70 6.93 16.81
C ILE A 60 -2.54 6.29 17.61
N GLY A 61 -2.87 5.50 18.63
CA GLY A 61 -1.90 4.74 19.41
C GLY A 61 -1.01 3.88 18.51
N ASN A 62 0.27 3.74 18.86
CA ASN A 62 1.30 3.05 18.09
C ASN A 62 1.68 3.66 16.73
N PHE A 63 0.92 4.60 16.14
CA PHE A 63 1.17 5.08 14.77
C PHE A 63 2.58 5.66 14.56
N SER A 64 2.97 6.68 15.34
CA SER A 64 4.30 7.31 15.20
C SER A 64 5.44 6.36 15.57
N GLY A 65 5.25 5.51 16.59
CA GLY A 65 6.20 4.47 16.97
C GLY A 65 6.40 3.43 15.87
N SER A 66 5.31 3.02 15.20
CA SER A 66 5.37 2.11 14.07
C SER A 66 6.07 2.73 12.87
N LEU A 67 5.81 4.00 12.54
CA LEU A 67 6.53 4.71 11.49
C LEU A 67 8.03 4.78 11.76
N HIS A 68 8.44 4.99 13.02
CA HIS A 68 9.84 4.98 13.41
C HIS A 68 10.48 3.62 13.10
N VAL A 69 9.88 2.51 13.56
CA VAL A 69 10.34 1.15 13.26
C VAL A 69 10.40 0.87 11.75
N ILE A 70 9.37 1.26 10.99
CA ILE A 70 9.29 1.09 9.54
C ILE A 70 10.43 1.85 8.84
N THR A 71 10.64 3.12 9.16
CA THR A 71 11.68 3.94 8.53
C THR A 71 13.09 3.40 8.85
N GLU A 72 13.35 2.98 10.08
CA GLU A 72 14.62 2.33 10.45
C GLU A 72 14.82 1.01 9.69
N TYR A 73 13.77 0.19 9.57
CA TYR A 73 13.81 -1.05 8.78
C TYR A 73 14.26 -0.79 7.35
N PHE A 74 13.82 0.33 6.76
CA PHE A 74 14.19 0.74 5.40
C PHE A 74 15.54 1.47 5.28
N GLY A 75 16.25 1.73 6.39
CA GLY A 75 17.59 2.31 6.42
C GLY A 75 17.63 3.85 6.50
N PHE A 76 16.53 4.47 6.92
CA PHE A 76 16.47 5.92 7.19
C PHE A 76 16.89 6.23 8.64
N ASP A 77 17.47 7.42 8.85
CA ASP A 77 17.73 7.96 10.19
C ASP A 77 16.47 8.69 10.66
N SER A 78 15.67 8.11 11.55
CA SER A 78 14.35 8.66 11.89
C SER A 78 14.22 9.01 13.36
N PHE A 79 13.33 9.96 13.66
CA PHE A 79 12.97 10.30 15.02
C PHE A 79 11.52 10.80 15.07
N VAL A 80 10.86 10.56 16.20
CA VAL A 80 9.53 11.10 16.50
C VAL A 80 9.68 12.38 17.31
N THR A 81 8.96 13.43 16.94
CA THR A 81 8.99 14.70 17.68
C THR A 81 8.25 14.58 19.01
N ALA A 82 8.72 15.28 20.03
CA ALA A 82 8.07 15.32 21.34
C ALA A 82 6.76 16.12 21.27
N MET A 83 6.75 17.22 20.50
CA MET A 83 5.55 18.02 20.28
C MET A 83 4.77 17.53 19.05
N PRO A 84 3.43 17.64 19.04
CA PRO A 84 2.63 17.37 17.86
C PRO A 84 2.43 18.63 16.98
N ASP A 85 1.77 18.43 15.85
CA ASP A 85 1.25 19.48 14.96
C ASP A 85 2.34 20.48 14.50
N VAL A 86 2.02 21.77 14.45
CA VAL A 86 2.94 22.82 13.99
C VAL A 86 4.18 22.93 14.88
N SER A 87 4.03 22.72 16.19
CA SER A 87 5.16 22.72 17.13
C SER A 87 6.09 21.52 16.88
N GLY A 88 5.52 20.35 16.59
CA GLY A 88 6.27 19.16 16.17
C GLY A 88 6.95 19.35 14.83
N TYR A 89 6.26 19.93 13.85
CA TYR A 89 6.86 20.29 12.57
C TYR A 89 8.09 21.19 12.75
N TYR A 90 7.97 22.23 13.58
CA TYR A 90 9.10 23.10 13.93
C TYR A 90 10.24 22.33 14.58
N GLU A 91 9.95 21.43 15.52
CA GLU A 91 10.93 20.56 16.17
C GLU A 91 11.66 19.67 15.16
N ALA A 92 10.93 19.02 14.24
CA ALA A 92 11.51 18.17 13.21
C ALA A 92 12.50 18.93 12.32
N VAL A 93 12.09 20.10 11.82
CA VAL A 93 12.95 20.95 10.96
C VAL A 93 14.16 21.44 11.74
N ARG A 94 13.97 21.93 12.97
CA ARG A 94 15.07 22.39 13.83
C ARG A 94 16.09 21.29 14.12
N ASN A 95 15.64 20.04 14.25
CA ASN A 95 16.48 18.87 14.49
C ASN A 95 17.09 18.27 13.20
N GLY A 96 16.92 18.95 12.06
CA GLY A 96 17.59 18.63 10.81
C GLY A 96 16.89 17.55 9.97
N ALA A 97 15.59 17.32 10.16
CA ALA A 97 14.82 16.46 9.28
C ALA A 97 14.93 16.94 7.82
N ARG A 98 15.23 16.01 6.91
CA ARG A 98 15.19 16.23 5.46
C ARG A 98 13.86 15.81 4.86
N ILE A 99 13.21 14.81 5.45
CA ILE A 99 11.89 14.36 5.07
C ILE A 99 10.97 14.52 6.27
N ILE A 100 9.81 15.15 6.08
CA ILE A 100 8.75 15.21 7.07
C ILE A 100 7.73 14.12 6.75
N LEU A 101 7.38 13.32 7.76
CA LEU A 101 6.40 12.26 7.66
C LEU A 101 5.31 12.52 8.71
N MET A 102 4.07 12.78 8.27
CA MET A 102 2.96 13.16 9.17
C MET A 102 1.60 12.88 8.51
N ALA A 103 0.57 12.65 9.32
CA ALA A 103 -0.75 12.29 8.84
C ALA A 103 -1.87 12.96 9.64
N ASP A 104 -2.88 13.47 8.94
CA ASP A 104 -4.22 13.66 9.51
C ASP A 104 -5.17 12.54 9.00
N ASP A 105 -6.44 12.60 9.39
CA ASP A 105 -7.47 11.61 9.00
C ASP A 105 -7.64 11.44 7.47
N ASN A 106 -7.27 12.45 6.68
CA ASN A 106 -7.52 12.51 5.24
C ASN A 106 -6.27 12.30 4.40
N THR A 107 -5.13 12.80 4.90
CA THR A 107 -3.86 12.87 4.18
C THR A 107 -2.73 12.40 5.07
N PHE A 108 -2.10 11.29 4.66
CA PHE A 108 -0.79 10.89 5.13
C PHE A 108 0.24 11.26 4.06
N LEU A 109 1.24 12.07 4.41
CA LEU A 109 2.23 12.61 3.48
C LEU A 109 3.67 12.35 3.90
N ALA A 110 4.55 12.28 2.88
CA ALA A 110 5.99 12.45 3.04
C ALA A 110 6.44 13.66 2.22
N HIS A 111 7.18 14.60 2.82
CA HIS A 111 7.69 15.80 2.13
C HIS A 111 9.20 15.89 2.28
N ASN A 112 9.92 15.76 1.17
CA ASN A 112 11.37 15.95 1.15
C ASN A 112 11.71 17.44 0.98
N LEU A 113 12.17 18.06 2.06
CA LEU A 113 12.50 19.48 2.12
C LEU A 113 13.72 19.86 1.25
N LYS A 114 14.54 18.89 0.85
CA LYS A 114 15.74 19.13 0.03
C LYS A 114 15.39 19.32 -1.45
N ASN A 115 14.45 18.54 -1.97
CA ASN A 115 14.10 18.54 -3.40
C ASN A 115 12.66 19.01 -3.68
N GLY A 116 11.85 19.26 -2.65
CA GLY A 116 10.47 19.74 -2.74
C GLY A 116 9.45 18.67 -3.16
N LYS A 117 9.85 17.40 -3.32
CA LYS A 117 8.92 16.32 -3.68
C LYS A 117 8.01 16.00 -2.50
N ILE A 118 6.73 15.76 -2.80
CA ILE A 118 5.71 15.36 -1.82
C ILE A 118 5.01 14.10 -2.32
N ALA A 119 4.87 13.11 -1.44
CA ALA A 119 4.09 11.91 -1.65
C ALA A 119 2.82 11.94 -0.82
N ASN A 120 1.73 11.44 -1.41
CA ASN A 120 0.50 11.09 -0.69
C ASN A 120 0.43 9.56 -0.56
N ASN A 121 0.09 9.07 0.62
CA ASN A 121 -0.03 7.65 0.92
C ASN A 121 -0.97 6.91 -0.04
N GLN A 122 -2.15 7.44 -0.32
CA GLN A 122 -3.19 6.74 -1.07
C GLN A 122 -2.71 6.26 -2.46
N PRO A 123 -2.17 7.13 -3.34
CA PRO A 123 -1.61 6.68 -4.61
C PRO A 123 -0.31 5.89 -4.47
N CYS A 124 0.55 6.18 -3.47
CA CYS A 124 1.79 5.43 -3.27
C CYS A 124 1.52 3.97 -2.90
N THR A 125 0.57 3.74 -2.01
CA THR A 125 0.10 2.41 -1.58
C THR A 125 -0.55 1.67 -2.75
N GLY A 126 -1.46 2.32 -3.48
CA GLY A 126 -2.11 1.70 -4.63
C GLY A 126 -1.10 1.23 -5.68
N ARG A 127 -0.13 2.07 -6.02
CA ARG A 127 0.90 1.76 -7.02
C ARG A 127 1.84 0.65 -6.57
N ILE A 128 2.29 0.63 -5.31
CA ILE A 128 3.26 -0.39 -4.86
C ILE A 128 2.63 -1.77 -4.72
N TYR A 129 1.40 -1.89 -4.20
CA TYR A 129 0.71 -3.19 -4.14
C TYR A 129 0.40 -3.70 -5.55
N ALA A 130 -0.06 -2.82 -6.44
CA ALA A 130 -0.24 -3.15 -7.84
C ALA A 130 1.09 -3.55 -8.52
N GLU A 131 2.20 -2.88 -8.20
CA GLU A 131 3.53 -3.22 -8.71
C GLU A 131 3.98 -4.61 -8.23
N ILE A 132 3.79 -4.92 -6.95
CA ILE A 132 4.09 -6.24 -6.38
C ILE A 132 3.26 -7.32 -7.06
N ALA A 133 1.95 -7.12 -7.21
CA ALA A 133 1.05 -8.05 -7.90
C ALA A 133 1.49 -8.29 -9.35
N SER A 134 1.87 -7.22 -10.07
CA SER A 134 2.32 -7.27 -11.47
C SER A 134 3.61 -8.06 -11.67
N ARG A 135 4.39 -8.27 -10.61
CA ARG A 135 5.68 -8.98 -10.63
C ARG A 135 5.56 -10.45 -10.26
N TYR A 136 4.34 -10.99 -10.18
CA TYR A 136 4.16 -12.37 -9.75
C TYR A 136 4.88 -13.35 -10.69
N LEU A 137 5.92 -14.02 -10.17
CA LEU A 137 6.82 -14.86 -10.96
C LEU A 137 6.15 -16.09 -11.55
N LYS A 138 5.06 -16.59 -10.94
CA LYS A 138 4.32 -17.76 -11.41
C LYS A 138 3.06 -17.38 -12.20
N ALA A 139 2.88 -16.11 -12.55
CA ALA A 139 1.76 -15.69 -13.37
C ALA A 139 1.85 -16.29 -14.78
N ASP A 140 0.74 -16.86 -15.22
CA ASP A 140 0.52 -17.43 -16.55
C ASP A 140 -0.23 -16.48 -17.50
N SER A 141 -0.73 -15.36 -16.96
CA SER A 141 -1.54 -14.38 -17.68
C SER A 141 -1.17 -12.94 -17.31
N LYS A 142 -1.53 -12.02 -18.22
CA LYS A 142 -1.55 -10.57 -17.98
C LYS A 142 -2.91 -10.06 -17.51
N ASP A 143 -3.87 -10.96 -17.30
CA ASP A 143 -5.15 -10.60 -16.71
C ASP A 143 -4.98 -10.34 -15.22
N VAL A 144 -5.50 -9.21 -14.75
CA VAL A 144 -5.49 -8.84 -13.34
C VAL A 144 -6.88 -8.36 -12.94
N LEU A 145 -7.38 -8.87 -11.82
CA LEU A 145 -8.61 -8.38 -11.20
C LEU A 145 -8.26 -7.28 -10.19
N VAL A 146 -8.95 -6.16 -10.29
CA VAL A 146 -8.89 -5.05 -9.32
C VAL A 146 -10.24 -4.92 -8.62
N VAL A 147 -10.25 -5.13 -7.30
CA VAL A 147 -11.45 -5.01 -6.46
C VAL A 147 -11.31 -3.78 -5.56
N GLY A 148 -12.23 -2.84 -5.69
CA GLY A 148 -12.14 -1.52 -5.06
C GLY A 148 -11.34 -0.54 -5.92
N LEU A 149 -12.00 0.55 -6.33
CA LEU A 149 -11.51 1.58 -7.25
C LEU A 149 -11.50 2.96 -6.59
N GLY A 150 -11.41 2.99 -5.26
CA GLY A 150 -11.31 4.21 -4.45
C GLY A 150 -9.94 4.90 -4.54
N LYS A 151 -9.61 5.69 -3.51
CA LYS A 151 -8.39 6.52 -3.45
C LYS A 151 -7.08 5.73 -3.60
N VAL A 152 -7.08 4.45 -3.24
CA VAL A 152 -5.95 3.51 -3.36
C VAL A 152 -6.10 2.62 -4.60
N GLY A 153 -7.30 2.08 -4.83
CA GLY A 153 -7.60 1.19 -5.95
C GLY A 153 -7.41 1.81 -7.32
N PHE A 154 -7.96 3.01 -7.54
CA PHE A 154 -7.85 3.72 -8.83
C PHE A 154 -6.39 3.94 -9.29
N PRO A 155 -5.47 4.53 -8.48
CA PRO A 155 -4.09 4.70 -8.91
C PRO A 155 -3.33 3.37 -9.10
N GLY A 156 -3.72 2.30 -8.40
CA GLY A 156 -3.19 0.96 -8.63
C GLY A 156 -3.66 0.36 -9.96
N ALA A 157 -4.95 0.49 -10.30
CA ALA A 157 -5.50 0.09 -11.59
C ALA A 157 -4.83 0.86 -12.75
N ALA A 158 -4.71 2.18 -12.61
CA ALA A 158 -4.03 3.03 -13.60
C ALA A 158 -2.57 2.61 -13.81
N HIS A 159 -1.87 2.24 -12.74
CA HIS A 159 -0.50 1.70 -12.81
C HIS A 159 -0.42 0.41 -13.63
N LEU A 160 -1.33 -0.54 -13.38
CA LEU A 160 -1.40 -1.81 -14.12
C LEU A 160 -1.71 -1.60 -15.61
N VAL A 161 -2.63 -0.69 -15.93
CA VAL A 161 -2.93 -0.30 -17.32
C VAL A 161 -1.68 0.26 -17.99
N ASN A 162 -0.96 1.18 -17.35
CA ASN A 162 0.27 1.75 -17.89
C ASN A 162 1.38 0.71 -18.10
N LYS A 163 1.37 -0.39 -17.34
CA LYS A 163 2.27 -1.54 -17.52
C LYS A 163 1.81 -2.54 -18.59
N GLY A 164 0.68 -2.29 -19.25
CA GLY A 164 0.15 -3.12 -20.32
C GLY A 164 -0.50 -4.42 -19.84
N PHE A 165 -1.06 -4.43 -18.62
CA PHE A 165 -1.91 -5.52 -18.13
C PHE A 165 -3.33 -5.38 -18.69
N ARG A 166 -4.06 -6.50 -18.76
CA ARG A 166 -5.49 -6.51 -19.04
C ARG A 166 -6.23 -6.44 -17.71
N VAL A 167 -6.64 -5.22 -17.37
CA VAL A 167 -7.24 -4.92 -16.07
C VAL A 167 -8.75 -5.13 -16.11
N TYR A 168 -9.24 -5.96 -15.20
CA TYR A 168 -10.67 -6.19 -14.94
C TYR A 168 -11.00 -5.49 -13.62
N GLY A 169 -11.93 -4.54 -13.61
CA GLY A 169 -12.27 -3.75 -12.44
C GLY A 169 -13.65 -4.08 -11.89
N TYR A 170 -13.75 -4.10 -10.56
CA TYR A 170 -15.00 -4.16 -9.83
C TYR A 170 -15.00 -3.16 -8.67
N ASP A 171 -16.10 -2.45 -8.50
CA ASP A 171 -16.40 -1.66 -7.31
C ASP A 171 -17.91 -1.76 -7.03
N SER A 172 -18.29 -1.75 -5.75
CA SER A 172 -19.71 -1.76 -5.37
C SER A 172 -20.38 -0.41 -5.65
N ASP A 173 -19.62 0.67 -5.73
CA ASP A 173 -20.06 1.97 -6.25
C ASP A 173 -20.01 1.97 -7.77
N LYS A 174 -21.19 1.83 -8.39
CA LYS A 174 -21.35 1.83 -9.85
C LYS A 174 -20.84 3.11 -10.51
N ALA A 175 -21.01 4.27 -9.86
CA ALA A 175 -20.56 5.53 -10.44
C ALA A 175 -19.03 5.59 -10.48
N LEU A 176 -18.36 5.07 -9.45
CA LEU A 176 -16.91 4.97 -9.41
C LEU A 176 -16.37 3.97 -10.43
N LEU A 177 -17.05 2.82 -10.58
CA LEU A 177 -16.72 1.81 -11.59
C LEU A 177 -16.86 2.36 -13.02
N GLU A 178 -18.01 2.94 -13.34
CA GLU A 178 -18.28 3.56 -14.66
C GLU A 178 -17.27 4.65 -15.00
N LYS A 179 -16.98 5.53 -14.03
CA LYS A 179 -15.95 6.56 -14.19
C LYS A 179 -14.58 5.95 -14.46
N THR A 180 -14.19 4.93 -13.72
CA THR A 180 -12.88 4.29 -13.88
C THR A 180 -12.76 3.58 -15.24
N VAL A 181 -13.82 2.92 -15.71
CA VAL A 181 -13.89 2.34 -17.06
C VAL A 181 -13.69 3.43 -18.11
N SER A 182 -14.38 4.56 -17.97
CA SER A 182 -14.23 5.71 -18.88
C SER A 182 -12.82 6.31 -18.85
N ASP A 183 -12.24 6.50 -17.68
CA ASP A 183 -10.96 7.20 -17.49
C ASP A 183 -9.75 6.32 -17.88
N LEU A 184 -9.82 5.02 -17.62
CA LEU A 184 -8.68 4.10 -17.76
C LEU A 184 -8.85 3.05 -18.87
N GLY A 185 -10.04 2.87 -19.42
CA GLY A 185 -10.31 1.85 -20.43
C GLY A 185 -10.22 0.40 -19.91
N ILE A 186 -10.44 0.20 -18.60
CA ILE A 186 -10.44 -1.15 -18.00
C ILE A 186 -11.70 -1.93 -18.40
N THR A 187 -11.61 -3.26 -18.33
CA THR A 187 -12.79 -4.12 -18.56
C THR A 187 -13.62 -4.19 -17.27
N LEU A 188 -14.93 -4.03 -17.39
CA LEU A 188 -15.83 -4.22 -16.26
C LEU A 188 -15.89 -5.71 -15.90
N PHE A 189 -15.69 -6.03 -14.62
CA PHE A 189 -15.88 -7.38 -14.09
C PHE A 189 -17.31 -7.55 -13.58
N GLU A 190 -18.02 -8.55 -14.10
CA GLU A 190 -19.37 -8.92 -13.66
C GLU A 190 -19.29 -10.20 -12.81
N PRO A 191 -19.62 -10.14 -11.51
CA PRO A 191 -19.64 -11.32 -10.64
C PRO A 191 -20.49 -12.49 -11.16
N GLU A 192 -21.51 -12.20 -11.97
CA GLU A 192 -22.39 -13.17 -12.61
C GLU A 192 -21.69 -14.00 -13.70
N ASN A 193 -20.55 -13.52 -14.20
CA ASN A 193 -19.74 -14.15 -15.25
C ASN A 193 -18.39 -14.60 -14.66
N PRO A 194 -18.35 -15.74 -13.94
CA PRO A 194 -17.20 -16.13 -13.14
C PRO A 194 -15.97 -16.40 -14.01
N ARG A 195 -14.84 -15.87 -13.57
CA ARG A 195 -13.52 -16.06 -14.19
C ARG A 195 -12.46 -16.12 -13.11
N LYS A 196 -11.54 -17.07 -13.22
CA LYS A 196 -10.40 -17.20 -12.32
C LYS A 196 -9.24 -16.30 -12.71
N PHE A 197 -8.52 -15.78 -11.72
CA PHE A 197 -7.37 -14.90 -11.88
C PHE A 197 -6.20 -15.42 -11.06
N SER A 198 -5.00 -15.42 -11.66
CA SER A 198 -3.74 -15.69 -10.97
C SER A 198 -3.15 -14.43 -10.31
N ILE A 199 -3.65 -13.24 -10.65
CA ILE A 199 -3.25 -11.95 -10.08
C ILE A 199 -4.50 -11.16 -9.66
N ILE A 200 -4.59 -10.83 -8.37
CA ILE A 200 -5.66 -10.01 -7.81
C ILE A 200 -5.04 -8.87 -6.99
N PHE A 201 -5.50 -7.65 -7.25
CA PHE A 201 -5.23 -6.47 -6.43
C PHE A 201 -6.54 -6.01 -5.79
N GLU A 202 -6.59 -5.92 -4.47
CA GLU A 202 -7.80 -5.56 -3.74
C GLU A 202 -7.50 -4.38 -2.82
N ALA A 203 -8.38 -3.38 -2.74
CA ALA A 203 -8.15 -2.18 -1.94
C ALA A 203 -9.45 -1.62 -1.33
N THR A 204 -10.22 -2.47 -0.65
CA THR A 204 -11.44 -2.07 0.06
C THR A 204 -11.27 -2.12 1.59
N PRO A 205 -12.12 -1.43 2.35
CA PRO A 205 -12.15 -1.55 3.81
C PRO A 205 -13.13 -2.64 4.28
N CYS A 206 -13.26 -3.74 3.53
CA CYS A 206 -14.25 -4.78 3.77
C CYS A 206 -13.63 -6.19 3.74
N ALA A 207 -14.11 -7.07 4.61
CA ALA A 207 -13.73 -8.48 4.59
C ALA A 207 -14.41 -9.22 3.43
N ASP A 208 -13.81 -10.35 3.04
CA ASP A 208 -14.43 -11.35 2.14
C ASP A 208 -14.94 -10.78 0.80
N THR A 209 -14.22 -9.78 0.26
CA THR A 209 -14.52 -9.14 -1.03
C THR A 209 -13.99 -9.91 -2.23
N VAL A 210 -13.09 -10.87 -2.02
CA VAL A 210 -12.58 -11.78 -3.06
C VAL A 210 -13.31 -13.12 -2.97
N PRO A 211 -14.32 -13.38 -3.84
CA PRO A 211 -15.09 -14.61 -3.78
C PRO A 211 -14.34 -15.81 -4.37
N GLU A 212 -14.68 -17.02 -3.93
CA GLU A 212 -14.01 -18.27 -4.35
C GLU A 212 -13.94 -18.45 -5.88
N PHE A 213 -14.99 -18.06 -6.61
CA PHE A 213 -15.07 -18.28 -8.06
C PHE A 213 -14.06 -17.46 -8.88
N VAL A 214 -13.40 -16.44 -8.29
CA VAL A 214 -12.33 -15.68 -8.95
C VAL A 214 -10.92 -16.19 -8.64
N ILE A 215 -10.79 -17.15 -7.73
CA ILE A 215 -9.49 -17.60 -7.21
C ILE A 215 -8.98 -18.77 -8.06
N SER A 216 -7.77 -18.63 -8.61
CA SER A 216 -7.01 -19.75 -9.16
C SER A 216 -6.11 -20.39 -8.10
N GLU A 217 -5.70 -21.64 -8.32
CA GLU A 217 -4.66 -22.25 -7.50
C GLU A 217 -3.39 -21.40 -7.55
N ASN A 218 -2.77 -21.22 -6.39
CA ASN A 218 -1.57 -20.42 -6.19
C ASN A 218 -1.65 -19.02 -6.79
N CYS A 219 -2.81 -18.35 -6.76
CA CYS A 219 -2.87 -16.95 -7.17
C CYS A 219 -2.13 -16.06 -6.16
N VAL A 220 -1.72 -14.86 -6.61
CA VAL A 220 -1.33 -13.78 -5.70
C VAL A 220 -2.56 -12.91 -5.41
N ILE A 221 -2.75 -12.57 -4.14
CA ILE A 221 -3.65 -11.49 -3.71
C ILE A 221 -2.80 -10.43 -3.04
N SER A 222 -2.71 -9.25 -3.65
CA SER A 222 -2.03 -8.10 -3.07
C SER A 222 -3.06 -7.10 -2.58
N THR A 223 -3.13 -6.88 -1.26
CA THR A 223 -4.16 -6.04 -0.65
C THR A 223 -3.61 -5.20 0.50
N PRO A 224 -3.75 -3.86 0.46
CA PRO A 224 -3.64 -3.00 1.64
C PRO A 224 -4.98 -2.83 2.38
N GLY A 225 -6.06 -3.48 1.92
CA GLY A 225 -7.38 -3.42 2.53
C GLY A 225 -7.39 -4.04 3.93
N ILE A 226 -8.10 -3.40 4.85
CA ILE A 226 -8.29 -3.88 6.23
C ILE A 226 -9.79 -3.83 6.53
N PRO A 227 -10.41 -4.92 7.03
CA PRO A 227 -9.83 -6.25 7.30
C PRO A 227 -9.50 -7.05 6.03
N CYS A 228 -8.95 -8.26 6.19
CA CYS A 228 -8.48 -9.10 5.07
C CYS A 228 -9.60 -9.44 4.07
N ALA A 229 -9.31 -9.28 2.78
CA ALA A 229 -10.25 -9.47 1.68
C ALA A 229 -10.67 -10.93 1.39
N ILE A 230 -10.00 -11.90 2.02
CA ILE A 230 -10.20 -13.33 1.78
C ILE A 230 -10.14 -14.12 3.08
N SER A 231 -11.09 -15.03 3.28
CA SER A 231 -11.12 -15.92 4.43
C SER A 231 -9.90 -16.86 4.49
N ARG A 232 -9.49 -17.23 5.71
CA ARG A 232 -8.37 -18.16 5.91
C ARG A 232 -8.60 -19.53 5.25
N GLU A 233 -9.84 -20.00 5.23
CA GLU A 233 -10.21 -21.25 4.57
C GLU A 233 -9.88 -21.21 3.07
N LEU A 234 -10.24 -20.13 2.38
CA LEU A 234 -9.95 -19.99 0.95
C LEU A 234 -8.45 -19.77 0.70
N GLN A 235 -7.75 -19.05 1.57
CA GLN A 235 -6.29 -18.91 1.48
C GLN A 235 -5.59 -20.27 1.51
N GLU A 236 -5.93 -21.11 2.48
CA GLU A 236 -5.34 -22.46 2.65
C GLU A 236 -5.76 -23.40 1.51
N LYS A 237 -7.04 -23.39 1.13
CA LYS A 237 -7.58 -24.26 0.07
C LYS A 237 -6.92 -24.04 -1.30
N TYR A 238 -6.62 -22.80 -1.65
CA TYR A 238 -6.04 -22.45 -2.95
C TYR A 238 -4.54 -22.18 -2.90
N GLY A 239 -3.91 -22.23 -1.72
CA GLY A 239 -2.49 -21.93 -1.56
C GLY A 239 -2.15 -20.50 -2.01
N VAL A 240 -2.98 -19.53 -1.61
CA VAL A 240 -2.86 -18.12 -2.00
C VAL A 240 -1.59 -17.50 -1.43
N GLU A 241 -0.83 -16.81 -2.28
CA GLU A 241 0.27 -15.95 -1.81
C GLU A 241 -0.31 -14.56 -1.46
N LEU A 242 -0.59 -14.33 -0.17
CA LEU A 242 -1.20 -13.10 0.31
C LEU A 242 -0.13 -12.05 0.66
N VAL A 243 -0.11 -10.93 -0.06
CA VAL A 243 0.66 -9.73 0.30
C VAL A 243 -0.28 -8.75 0.98
N MET A 244 -0.23 -8.71 2.31
CA MET A 244 -1.02 -7.80 3.14
C MET A 244 -0.18 -7.33 4.33
N GLU A 245 -0.18 -6.02 4.56
CA GLU A 245 0.55 -5.35 5.65
C GLU A 245 -0.08 -3.96 5.84
N PRO A 246 -0.26 -3.47 7.08
CA PRO A 246 -1.15 -2.33 7.34
C PRO A 246 -0.56 -0.94 7.04
N LEU A 247 0.77 -0.76 6.99
CA LEU A 247 1.35 0.60 6.94
C LEU A 247 2.73 0.70 6.27
N GLY A 248 3.64 -0.22 6.56
CA GLY A 248 5.03 -0.25 6.13
C GLY A 248 5.26 -0.26 4.61
N ILE A 249 4.56 -1.09 3.85
CA ILE A 249 4.73 -1.18 2.39
C ILE A 249 4.35 0.15 1.71
N GLY A 250 3.22 0.73 2.11
CA GLY A 250 2.77 2.04 1.62
C GLY A 250 3.75 3.15 2.01
N THR A 251 4.23 3.15 3.25
CA THR A 251 5.21 4.11 3.75
C THR A 251 6.55 4.02 3.00
N ALA A 252 7.03 2.81 2.70
CA ALA A 252 8.23 2.60 1.90
C ALA A 252 8.07 3.24 0.51
N SER A 253 6.93 3.01 -0.13
CA SER A 253 6.61 3.61 -1.43
C SER A 253 6.62 5.14 -1.38
N MET A 254 6.02 5.74 -0.35
CA MET A 254 6.05 7.20 -0.15
C MET A 254 7.49 7.72 -0.04
N LEU A 255 8.30 7.12 0.84
CA LEU A 255 9.67 7.57 1.10
C LEU A 255 10.55 7.46 -0.14
N TYR A 256 10.54 6.31 -0.84
CA TYR A 256 11.36 6.11 -2.03
C TYR A 256 10.93 7.02 -3.19
N SER A 257 9.64 7.34 -3.31
CA SER A 257 9.15 8.24 -4.37
C SER A 257 9.60 9.69 -4.21
N VAL A 258 9.94 10.12 -2.98
CA VAL A 258 10.40 11.50 -2.69
C VAL A 258 11.92 11.63 -2.56
N LEU A 259 12.68 10.54 -2.68
CA LEU A 259 14.14 10.60 -2.73
C LEU A 259 14.63 11.44 -3.93
#